data_AF-A0A8T7JYL5-F1
#
_entry.id   AF-A0A8T7JYL5-F1
#
_cell.length_a   1.000
_cell.length_b   1.000
_cell.length_c   1.000
_cell.angle_alpha   90.00
_cell.angle_beta   90.00
_cell.angle_gamma   90.00
#
_symmetry.space_group_name_H-M   'P 1'
#
loop_
_entity.id
_entity.type
_entity.pdbx_description
1 polymer ?
#
loop_
_entity_poly.entity_id
_entity_poly.type
_entity_poly.pdbx_seq_one_letter_code
_entity_poly.pdbx_strand_id
1 'polypeptide(L)'
;MTNQPSASTPVPTTPLPAEDSLTPRIRLSLILTFIGLFIFAVGAKPDFFGWDRSPVVGFVQIVVFLIGLAWICVGGYLGLHALWWGLERTIVGDIGSRLVGTGFVFSVFAGLADIIGMGSHSFPQIPYFGPWQATGVLIGQGIIALGFLMMIPFKHK
;
A
#
# COMPACT_ATOMS: atom_id res chain seq x y z
N MET A 1 -31.60 31.50 -42.14
CA MET A 1 -30.14 31.34 -41.98
C MET A 1 -29.83 31.45 -40.50
N THR A 2 -29.62 30.33 -39.83
CA THR A 2 -29.33 30.22 -38.39
C THR A 2 -27.87 30.59 -38.15
N ASN A 3 -27.63 31.67 -37.40
CA ASN A 3 -26.28 32.11 -37.02
C ASN A 3 -25.66 31.08 -36.08
N GLN A 4 -24.75 30.27 -36.63
CA GLN A 4 -23.93 29.34 -35.87
C GLN A 4 -22.85 30.14 -35.13
N PRO A 5 -22.66 29.96 -33.80
CA PRO A 5 -21.62 30.69 -33.08
C PRO A 5 -20.25 30.35 -33.65
N SER A 6 -19.43 31.37 -33.91
CA SER A 6 -18.09 31.20 -34.46
C SER A 6 -17.21 30.38 -33.51
N ALA A 7 -16.51 29.39 -34.05
CA ALA A 7 -15.68 28.42 -33.32
C ALA A 7 -14.47 29.02 -32.60
N SER A 8 -14.28 30.34 -32.67
CA SER A 8 -13.20 31.10 -32.04
C SER A 8 -13.61 31.79 -30.73
N THR A 9 -14.84 31.61 -30.24
CA THR A 9 -15.20 32.13 -28.92
C THR A 9 -14.43 31.34 -27.86
N PRO A 10 -13.56 31.99 -27.05
CA PRO A 10 -12.92 31.31 -25.94
C PRO A 10 -14.03 30.88 -24.98
N VAL A 11 -14.20 29.57 -24.82
CA VAL A 11 -15.09 29.03 -23.78
C VAL A 11 -14.51 29.49 -22.45
N PRO A 12 -15.28 30.20 -21.60
CA PRO A 12 -14.85 30.52 -20.25
C PRO A 12 -14.71 29.20 -19.47
N THR A 13 -13.52 28.61 -19.49
CA THR A 13 -13.19 27.51 -18.60
C THR A 13 -13.01 28.13 -17.23
N THR A 14 -14.04 28.01 -16.39
CA THR A 14 -13.88 28.30 -14.97
C THR A 14 -12.73 27.43 -14.48
N PRO A 15 -11.63 27.99 -13.95
CA PRO A 15 -10.60 27.19 -13.32
C PRO A 15 -11.29 26.49 -12.15
N LEU A 16 -11.52 25.17 -12.28
CA LEU A 16 -11.89 24.36 -11.13
C LEU A 16 -10.80 24.63 -10.07
N PRO A 17 -11.15 25.00 -8.83
CA PRO A 17 -10.15 25.19 -7.79
C PRO A 17 -9.45 23.85 -7.58
N ALA A 18 -8.27 23.68 -8.19
CA ALA A 18 -7.53 22.43 -8.17
C ALA A 18 -7.26 21.96 -6.72
N GLU A 19 -7.09 22.93 -5.82
CA GLU A 19 -6.92 22.79 -4.36
C GLU A 19 -8.04 21.96 -3.68
N ASP A 20 -9.30 22.12 -4.10
CA ASP A 20 -10.45 21.51 -3.41
C ASP A 20 -10.57 20.00 -3.72
N SER A 21 -10.06 19.58 -4.88
CA SER A 21 -10.16 18.19 -5.37
C SER A 21 -9.07 17.25 -4.82
N LEU A 22 -7.91 17.79 -4.43
CA LEU A 22 -6.81 17.01 -3.85
C LEU A 22 -7.07 16.64 -2.40
N THR A 23 -7.63 17.58 -1.64
CA THR A 23 -7.90 17.44 -0.20
C THR A 23 -8.68 16.16 0.17
N PRO A 24 -9.80 15.80 -0.50
CA PRO A 24 -10.55 14.59 -0.15
C PRO A 24 -9.79 13.30 -0.50
N ARG A 25 -9.00 13.30 -1.58
CA ARG A 25 -8.24 12.12 -2.02
C ARG A 25 -7.05 11.84 -1.11
N ILE A 26 -6.33 12.89 -0.70
CA ILE A 26 -5.26 12.79 0.28
C ILE A 26 -5.81 12.29 1.62
N ARG A 27 -6.94 12.84 2.08
CA ARG A 27 -7.63 12.36 3.30
C ARG A 27 -8.02 10.90 3.19
N LEU A 28 -8.63 10.48 2.08
CA LEU A 28 -8.99 9.09 1.84
C LEU A 28 -7.75 8.16 1.89
N SER A 29 -6.66 8.58 1.26
CA SER A 29 -5.40 7.82 1.22
C SER A 29 -4.77 7.66 2.61
N LEU A 30 -4.83 8.72 3.42
CA LEU A 30 -4.35 8.69 4.80
C LEU A 30 -5.24 7.79 5.67
N ILE A 31 -6.56 7.91 5.54
CA ILE A 31 -7.52 7.05 6.26
C ILE A 31 -7.27 5.58 5.92
N LEU A 32 -7.11 5.24 4.64
CA LEU A 32 -6.79 3.89 4.20
C LEU A 32 -5.46 3.41 4.78
N THR A 33 -4.42 4.25 4.74
CA THR A 33 -3.11 3.91 5.32
C THR A 33 -3.19 3.69 6.83
N PHE A 34 -3.92 4.53 7.57
CA PHE A 34 -4.10 4.40 9.02
C PHE A 34 -4.91 3.16 9.40
N ILE A 35 -5.98 2.86 8.66
CA ILE A 35 -6.76 1.63 8.84
C ILE A 35 -5.86 0.41 8.56
N GLY A 36 -5.08 0.45 7.48
CA GLY A 36 -4.11 -0.58 7.15
C GLY A 36 -3.07 -0.79 8.24
N LEU A 37 -2.51 0.30 8.75
CA LEU A 37 -1.54 0.29 9.84
C LEU A 37 -2.13 -0.31 11.13
N PHE A 38 -3.39 0.01 11.43
CA PHE A 38 -4.07 -0.58 12.58
C PHE A 38 -4.25 -2.09 12.42
N ILE A 39 -4.79 -2.54 11.29
CA ILE A 39 -4.98 -3.97 10.97
C ILE A 39 -3.63 -4.70 10.99
N PHE A 40 -2.61 -4.08 10.40
CA PHE A 40 -1.24 -4.59 10.38
C PHE A 40 -0.66 -4.74 11.79
N ALA A 41 -0.84 -3.74 12.67
CA ALA A 41 -0.33 -3.78 14.04
C ALA A 41 -1.01 -4.87 14.87
N VAL A 42 -2.34 -4.99 14.72
CA VAL A 42 -3.15 -6.06 15.33
C VAL A 42 -2.66 -7.44 14.87
N GLY A 43 -2.40 -7.62 13.57
CA GLY A 43 -1.83 -8.85 13.04
C GLY A 43 -0.34 -9.04 13.39
N ALA A 44 0.45 -7.99 13.60
CA ALA A 44 1.88 -8.16 13.91
C ALA A 44 2.09 -8.60 15.37
N LYS A 45 1.34 -8.00 16.31
CA LYS A 45 1.43 -8.27 17.75
C LYS A 45 0.06 -8.06 18.41
N PRO A 46 -0.80 -9.08 18.44
CA PRO A 46 -2.09 -9.01 19.13
C PRO A 46 -1.95 -8.81 20.65
N ASP A 47 -0.76 -9.09 21.21
CA ASP A 47 -0.46 -8.86 22.63
C ASP A 47 -0.61 -7.40 23.05
N PHE A 48 -0.40 -6.44 22.15
CA PHE A 48 -0.62 -5.03 22.45
C PHE A 48 -2.07 -4.73 22.84
N PHE A 49 -3.00 -5.60 22.47
CA PHE A 49 -4.43 -5.47 22.75
C PHE A 49 -4.92 -6.48 23.80
N GLY A 50 -4.01 -7.27 24.39
CA GLY A 50 -4.35 -8.29 25.39
C GLY A 50 -5.09 -9.50 24.84
N TRP A 51 -4.93 -9.81 23.55
CA TRP A 51 -5.55 -10.99 22.93
C TRP A 51 -4.64 -12.21 23.03
N ASP A 52 -5.21 -13.38 23.31
CA ASP A 52 -4.45 -14.61 23.59
C ASP A 52 -3.58 -15.08 22.42
N ARG A 53 -2.32 -15.43 22.73
CA ARG A 53 -1.42 -16.17 21.83
C ARG A 53 -1.79 -17.65 21.80
N SER A 54 -2.86 -17.98 21.09
CA SER A 54 -3.08 -19.36 20.69
C SER A 54 -2.31 -19.65 19.39
N PRO A 55 -1.53 -20.76 19.29
CA PRO A 55 -0.87 -21.16 18.06
C PRO A 55 -1.81 -21.27 16.84
N VAL A 56 -3.07 -21.65 17.08
CA VAL A 56 -4.11 -21.70 16.03
C VAL A 56 -4.51 -20.29 15.56
N VAL A 57 -4.45 -19.31 16.45
CA VAL A 57 -4.69 -17.89 16.13
C VAL A 57 -3.49 -17.27 15.40
N GLY A 58 -2.28 -17.80 15.58
CA GLY A 58 -1.06 -17.37 14.88
C GLY A 58 -1.17 -17.42 13.35
N PHE A 59 -1.88 -18.40 12.79
CA PHE A 59 -2.16 -18.45 11.35
C PHE A 59 -3.04 -17.28 10.89
N VAL A 60 -4.16 -17.06 11.59
CA VAL A 60 -5.10 -15.96 11.30
C VAL A 60 -4.37 -14.62 11.42
N GLN A 61 -3.49 -14.53 12.41
CA GLN A 61 -2.67 -13.36 12.67
C GLN A 61 -1.77 -12.99 11.46
N ILE A 62 -1.09 -13.96 10.83
CA ILE A 62 -0.27 -13.71 9.62
C ILE A 62 -1.13 -13.19 8.46
N VAL A 63 -2.32 -13.77 8.25
CA VAL A 63 -3.23 -13.35 7.18
C VAL A 63 -3.75 -11.93 7.43
N VAL A 64 -4.18 -11.63 8.65
CA VAL A 64 -4.62 -10.28 9.07
C VAL A 64 -3.49 -9.27 8.90
N PHE A 65 -2.28 -9.64 9.30
CA PHE A 65 -1.07 -8.84 9.10
C PHE A 65 -0.83 -8.50 7.61
N LEU A 66 -0.93 -9.49 6.71
CA LEU A 66 -0.73 -9.29 5.27
C LEU A 66 -1.85 -8.43 4.65
N ILE A 67 -3.09 -8.57 5.10
CA ILE A 67 -4.21 -7.71 4.68
C ILE A 67 -3.95 -6.26 5.11
N GLY A 68 -3.49 -6.06 6.34
CA GLY A 68 -3.08 -4.73 6.81
C GLY A 68 -1.98 -4.14 5.93
N LEU A 69 -0.95 -4.92 5.60
CA LEU A 69 0.12 -4.52 4.69
C LEU A 69 -0.42 -4.15 3.29
N ALA A 70 -1.38 -4.91 2.77
CA ALA A 70 -2.03 -4.60 1.49
C ALA A 70 -2.74 -3.24 1.53
N TRP A 71 -3.46 -2.95 2.60
CA TRP A 71 -4.13 -1.65 2.78
C TRP A 71 -3.14 -0.49 2.88
N ILE A 72 -2.01 -0.70 3.56
CA ILE A 72 -0.91 0.29 3.59
C ILE A 72 -0.36 0.51 2.18
N CYS A 73 -0.14 -0.55 1.40
CA CYS A 73 0.31 -0.46 0.01
C CYS A 73 -0.66 0.36 -0.86
N VAL A 74 -1.96 0.08 -0.75
CA VAL A 74 -3.01 0.79 -1.49
C VAL A 74 -3.14 2.25 -1.05
N GLY A 75 -3.21 2.49 0.26
CA GLY A 75 -3.30 3.85 0.83
C GLY A 75 -2.09 4.70 0.47
N GLY A 76 -0.89 4.15 0.60
CA GLY A 76 0.36 4.82 0.22
C GLY A 76 0.42 5.11 -1.28
N TYR A 77 0.01 4.15 -2.13
CA TYR A 77 -0.03 4.37 -3.58
C TYR A 77 -1.00 5.49 -3.95
N LEU A 78 -2.22 5.51 -3.41
CA LEU A 78 -3.19 6.59 -3.65
C LEU A 78 -2.65 7.95 -3.15
N GLY A 79 -2.01 7.98 -1.98
CA GLY A 79 -1.53 9.20 -1.35
C GLY A 79 -0.36 9.82 -2.11
N LEU A 80 0.63 9.00 -2.45
CA LEU A 80 1.76 9.44 -3.28
C LEU A 80 1.30 9.81 -4.68
N HIS A 81 0.34 9.07 -5.27
CA HIS A 81 -0.20 9.43 -6.58
C HIS A 81 -0.96 10.76 -6.57
N ALA A 82 -1.65 11.09 -5.46
CA ALA A 82 -2.30 12.38 -5.31
C ALA A 82 -1.29 13.54 -5.27
N LEU A 83 -0.07 13.30 -4.78
CA LEU A 83 0.98 14.33 -4.71
C LEU A 83 1.55 14.70 -6.09
N TRP A 84 1.45 13.82 -7.09
CA TRP A 84 1.85 14.09 -8.48
C TRP A 84 0.75 14.79 -9.31
N TRP A 85 -0.33 15.28 -8.69
CA TRP A 85 -1.43 15.92 -9.43
C TRP A 85 -0.97 17.24 -10.05
N GLY A 86 -0.98 17.32 -11.39
CA GLY A 86 -0.52 18.50 -12.13
C GLY A 86 0.98 18.55 -12.42
N LEU A 87 1.72 17.47 -12.11
CA LEU A 87 3.15 17.32 -12.37
C LEU A 87 3.41 16.15 -13.33
N GLU A 88 4.49 16.23 -14.12
CA GLU A 88 4.94 15.10 -14.95
C GLU A 88 5.56 14.02 -14.07
N ARG A 89 5.08 12.77 -14.19
CA ARG A 89 5.64 11.64 -13.44
C ARG A 89 7.05 11.33 -13.90
N THR A 90 7.96 11.19 -12.95
CA THR A 90 9.31 10.73 -13.22
C THR A 90 9.33 9.21 -13.46
N ILE A 91 10.26 8.75 -14.30
CA ILE A 91 10.51 7.31 -14.52
C ILE A 91 10.82 6.57 -13.20
N VAL A 92 11.48 7.26 -12.26
CA VAL A 92 11.82 6.74 -10.93
C VAL A 92 10.55 6.49 -10.11
N GLY A 93 9.57 7.38 -10.17
CA GLY A 93 8.27 7.18 -9.51
C GLY A 93 7.46 6.03 -10.09
N ASP A 94 7.49 5.84 -11.41
CA ASP A 94 6.85 4.69 -12.06
C ASP A 94 7.51 3.36 -11.68
N ILE A 95 8.84 3.32 -11.61
CA ILE A 95 9.58 2.16 -11.10
C ILE A 95 9.25 1.92 -9.63
N GLY A 96 9.17 2.98 -8.81
CA GLY A 96 8.81 2.89 -7.40
C GLY A 96 7.46 2.21 -7.18
N SER A 97 6.43 2.56 -7.95
CA SER A 97 5.10 1.94 -7.86
C SER A 97 5.12 0.43 -8.16
N ARG A 98 5.94 0.00 -9.14
CA ARG A 98 6.13 -1.42 -9.45
C ARG A 98 6.89 -2.14 -8.35
N LEU A 99 7.89 -1.47 -7.77
CA LEU A 99 8.71 -2.00 -6.67
C LEU A 99 7.87 -2.23 -5.40
N VAL A 100 6.91 -1.35 -5.10
CA VAL A 100 5.94 -1.57 -4.01
C VAL A 100 5.13 -2.86 -4.26
N GLY A 101 4.63 -3.04 -5.48
CA GLY A 101 3.88 -4.25 -5.86
C GLY A 101 4.69 -5.53 -5.71
N THR A 102 5.94 -5.53 -6.18
CA THR A 102 6.83 -6.70 -6.07
C THR A 102 7.21 -7.00 -4.63
N GLY A 103 7.50 -5.97 -3.82
CA GLY A 103 7.78 -6.14 -2.39
C GLY A 103 6.59 -6.70 -1.61
N PHE A 104 5.37 -6.30 -1.97
CA PHE A 104 4.14 -6.87 -1.40
C PHE A 104 3.99 -8.36 -1.77
N VAL A 105 4.15 -8.71 -3.04
CA VAL A 105 4.11 -10.10 -3.49
C VAL A 105 5.15 -10.94 -2.75
N PHE A 106 6.39 -10.44 -2.63
CA PHE A 106 7.45 -11.11 -1.90
C PHE A 106 7.06 -11.34 -0.42
N SER A 107 6.48 -10.34 0.23
CA SER A 107 6.00 -10.42 1.62
C SER A 107 4.90 -11.48 1.78
N VAL A 108 3.97 -11.56 0.83
CA VAL A 108 2.87 -12.55 0.85
C VAL A 108 3.42 -13.97 0.73
N PHE A 109 4.33 -14.22 -0.21
CA PHE A 109 4.92 -15.55 -0.39
C PHE A 109 5.80 -15.96 0.80
N ALA A 110 6.58 -15.03 1.35
CA ALA A 110 7.38 -15.30 2.54
C ALA A 110 6.51 -15.56 3.78
N GLY A 111 5.44 -14.77 3.98
CA GLY A 111 4.55 -14.91 5.12
C GLY A 111 3.67 -16.16 5.07
N LEU A 112 3.24 -16.56 3.87
CA LEU A 112 2.39 -17.74 3.67
C LEU A 112 3.19 -19.02 3.33
N ALA A 113 4.51 -19.02 3.52
CA ALA A 113 5.38 -20.11 3.06
C ALA A 113 4.99 -21.50 3.63
N ASP A 114 4.61 -21.59 4.91
CA ASP A 114 4.14 -22.85 5.51
C ASP A 114 2.79 -23.31 4.92
N ILE A 115 1.93 -22.38 4.52
CA ILE A 115 0.59 -22.68 3.96
C ILE A 115 0.72 -23.21 2.53
N ILE A 116 1.68 -22.67 1.78
CA ILE A 116 1.97 -23.08 0.40
C ILE A 116 2.78 -24.41 0.37
N GLY A 117 3.18 -24.93 1.54
CA GLY A 117 3.92 -26.20 1.65
C GLY A 117 5.41 -26.08 1.33
N MET A 118 5.95 -24.86 1.26
CA MET A 118 7.39 -24.60 1.09
C MET A 118 8.11 -24.38 2.42
N GLY A 119 7.36 -24.25 3.51
CA GLY A 119 7.91 -23.99 4.84
C GLY A 119 8.15 -25.25 5.67
N SER A 120 9.01 -25.11 6.68
CA SER A 120 9.55 -26.23 7.46
C SER A 120 8.53 -26.93 8.38
N HIS A 121 7.38 -26.30 8.66
CA HIS A 121 6.29 -26.89 9.46
C HIS A 121 5.01 -26.97 8.63
N SER A 122 5.07 -27.75 7.55
CA SER A 122 3.92 -28.02 6.69
C SER A 122 2.87 -28.86 7.43
N PHE A 123 1.59 -28.64 7.08
CA PHE A 123 0.43 -29.35 7.62
C PHE A 123 0.68 -30.88 7.65
N PRO A 124 0.40 -31.63 8.75
CA PRO A 124 -0.55 -31.38 9.85
C PRO A 124 0.05 -30.82 11.15
N GLN A 125 1.31 -30.36 11.13
CA GLN A 125 1.91 -29.66 12.27
C GLN A 125 1.31 -28.24 12.38
N ILE A 126 1.23 -27.70 13.59
CA ILE A 126 0.68 -26.35 13.82
C ILE A 126 1.57 -25.33 13.08
N PRO A 127 1.04 -24.57 12.10
CA PRO A 127 1.84 -23.60 11.35
C PRO A 127 2.46 -22.58 12.30
N TYR A 128 3.78 -22.41 12.22
CA TYR A 128 4.54 -21.56 13.12
C TYR A 128 5.28 -20.50 12.33
N PHE A 129 5.03 -19.22 12.65
CA PHE A 129 5.71 -18.11 12.01
C PHE A 129 7.21 -18.12 12.34
N GLY A 130 7.99 -18.74 11.46
CA GLY A 130 9.41 -18.97 11.68
C GLY A 130 10.26 -17.72 11.49
N PRO A 131 11.47 -17.65 12.09
CA PRO A 131 12.40 -16.54 11.89
C PRO A 131 12.73 -16.28 10.41
N TRP A 132 12.76 -17.32 9.59
CA TRP A 132 13.01 -17.22 8.14
C TRP A 132 11.84 -16.59 7.38
N GLN A 133 10.60 -16.92 7.73
CA GLN A 133 9.42 -16.26 7.18
C GLN A 133 9.38 -14.79 7.61
N ALA A 134 9.63 -14.52 8.89
CA ALA A 134 9.73 -13.16 9.42
C ALA A 134 10.78 -12.34 8.66
N THR A 135 11.95 -12.92 8.40
CA THR A 135 13.03 -12.26 7.65
C THR A 135 12.62 -12.01 6.20
N GLY A 136 11.98 -12.98 5.54
CA GLY A 136 11.49 -12.79 4.17
C GLY A 136 10.44 -11.68 4.07
N VAL A 137 9.49 -11.64 5.01
CA VAL A 137 8.51 -10.56 5.11
C VAL A 137 9.19 -9.21 5.35
N LEU A 138 10.19 -9.16 6.23
CA LEU A 138 10.95 -7.93 6.52
C LEU A 138 11.67 -7.40 5.27
N ILE A 139 12.27 -8.29 4.47
CA ILE A 139 12.90 -7.93 3.19
C ILE A 139 11.86 -7.35 2.24
N GLY A 140 10.69 -7.99 2.12
CA GLY A 140 9.59 -7.49 1.29
C GLY A 140 9.10 -6.10 1.73
N GLN A 141 9.01 -5.86 3.04
CA GLN A 141 8.72 -4.54 3.60
C GLN A 141 9.80 -3.50 3.29
N GLY A 142 11.07 -3.89 3.31
CA GLY A 142 12.18 -3.04 2.88
C GLY A 142 12.06 -2.64 1.41
N ILE A 143 11.68 -3.56 0.53
CA ILE A 143 11.43 -3.30 -0.89
C ILE A 143 10.24 -2.35 -1.07
N ILE A 144 9.14 -2.54 -0.31
CA ILE A 144 7.98 -1.64 -0.30
C ILE A 144 8.39 -0.23 0.13
N ALA A 145 9.14 -0.11 1.22
CA ALA A 145 9.59 1.18 1.75
C ALA A 145 10.50 1.91 0.74
N LEU A 146 11.40 1.19 0.08
CA LEU A 146 12.22 1.73 -1.00
C LEU A 146 11.36 2.19 -2.20
N GLY A 147 10.36 1.40 -2.59
CA GLY A 147 9.44 1.76 -3.67
C GLY A 147 8.64 3.03 -3.37
N PHE A 148 8.15 3.18 -2.13
CA PHE A 148 7.50 4.41 -1.69
C PHE A 148 8.46 5.60 -1.66
N LEU A 149 9.69 5.40 -1.17
CA LEU A 149 10.72 6.45 -1.17
C LEU A 149 10.98 6.97 -2.60
N MET A 150 11.11 6.07 -3.57
CA MET A 150 11.32 6.43 -4.99
C MET A 150 10.14 7.20 -5.60
N MET A 151 8.93 7.02 -5.06
CA MET A 151 7.72 7.68 -5.55
C MET A 151 7.56 9.11 -4.99
N ILE A 152 8.36 9.52 -4.01
CA ILE A 152 8.31 10.87 -3.44
C ILE A 152 8.93 11.89 -4.42
N PRO A 153 8.24 12.99 -4.76
CA PRO A 153 8.80 14.06 -5.58
C PRO A 153 9.79 14.92 -4.76
N PHE A 154 11.08 14.53 -4.74
CA PHE A 154 12.13 15.27 -4.00
C PHE A 154 12.57 16.60 -4.64
N LYS A 155 12.09 16.90 -5.85
CA LYS A 155 12.50 18.10 -6.60
C LYS A 155 11.30 18.72 -7.33
N HIS A 156 10.58 19.61 -6.67
CA HIS A 156 9.91 20.74 -7.32
C HIS A 156 9.76 21.89 -6.32
N LYS A 157 10.67 22.86 -6.41
CA LYS A 157 10.41 24.26 -6.08
C LYS A 157 10.12 24.99 -7.39
#